data_AF-A0A962V1T8-F1
#
_entry.id   AF-A0A962V1T8-F1
#
_cell.length_a   1.000
_cell.length_b   1.000
_cell.length_c   1.000
_cell.angle_alpha   90.00
_cell.angle_beta   90.00
_cell.angle_gamma   90.00
#
_symmetry.space_group_name_H-M   'P 1'
#
loop_
_entity.id
_entity.type
_entity.pdbx_description
1 polymer ?
#
loop_
_entity_poly.entity_id
_entity_poly.type
_entity_poly.pdbx_seq_one_letter_code
_entity_poly.pdbx_strand_id
1 'polypeptide(L)'
;MTKDARLNAFCSTEVLDCFQSIVHESEIWKPDPYDVESIHSHAREVFERLLNQIKDERAGTGKIWLLKGESGAGKTHLMRVFRNRLHETGYGYFSYMQMTSAESNYPRYILRQTLDSLEKPYVDDPTGSVTGLMRLSRALVEERRAVSRQEQQKLCEAEMGIDEVIEFVDKLAYQLVNLEEYKKVDRDLLRALLFLQRDEVEFKSNVMKYLRCEDISERDRQWIGMMPALTADDDPQRLLQGLGCLIWALDAGVLVLCLDQ
;
A
#
# COMPACT_ATOMS: atom_id res chain seq x y z
N MET A 1 12.35 -9.81 50.03
CA MET A 1 11.64 -8.67 49.41
C MET A 1 11.34 -9.05 47.97
N THR A 2 10.12 -9.48 47.72
CA THR A 2 9.61 -9.77 46.38
C THR A 2 9.60 -8.46 45.59
N LYS A 3 10.47 -8.35 44.57
CA LYS A 3 10.45 -7.21 43.65
C LYS A 3 9.05 -7.14 43.05
N ASP A 4 8.36 -6.03 43.26
CA ASP A 4 7.04 -5.81 42.70
C ASP A 4 7.13 -5.85 41.17
N ALA A 5 6.58 -6.90 40.57
CA ALA A 5 6.61 -7.11 39.13
C ALA A 5 5.94 -5.96 38.37
N ARG A 6 4.95 -5.29 39.00
CA ARG A 6 4.27 -4.13 38.41
C ARG A 6 5.20 -2.91 38.35
N LEU A 7 6.01 -2.70 39.39
CA LEU A 7 6.98 -1.60 39.42
C LEU A 7 8.09 -1.80 38.38
N ASN A 8 8.56 -3.03 38.21
CA ASN A 8 9.54 -3.34 37.16
C ASN A 8 8.96 -3.13 35.76
N ALA A 9 7.70 -3.52 35.53
CA ALA A 9 7.02 -3.28 34.26
C ALA A 9 6.79 -1.77 34.00
N PHE A 10 6.36 -1.02 35.02
CA PHE A 10 6.18 0.44 34.94
C PHE A 10 7.48 1.18 34.61
N CYS A 11 8.62 0.72 35.14
CA CYS A 11 9.93 1.29 34.88
C CYS A 11 10.63 0.69 33.64
N SER A 12 10.01 -0.26 32.93
CA SER A 12 10.60 -0.88 31.76
C SER A 12 10.43 0.03 30.53
N THR A 13 11.50 0.19 29.77
CA THR A 13 11.46 0.87 28.47
C THR A 13 10.76 0.05 27.39
N GLU A 14 10.47 -1.23 27.65
CA GLU A 14 9.78 -2.13 26.71
C GLU A 14 8.27 -1.85 26.63
N VAL A 15 7.72 -1.10 27.60
CA VAL A 15 6.26 -0.93 27.81
C VAL A 15 5.86 0.56 27.80
N LEU A 16 6.72 1.45 27.28
CA LEU A 16 6.54 2.92 27.31
C LEU A 16 5.19 3.39 26.73
N ASP A 17 4.69 2.68 25.71
CA ASP A 17 3.44 3.05 25.02
C ASP A 17 2.18 2.68 25.84
N CYS A 18 2.28 1.85 26.89
CA CYS A 18 1.13 1.43 27.71
C CYS A 18 0.49 2.60 28.49
N PHE A 19 1.17 3.73 28.63
CA PHE A 19 0.67 4.91 29.34
C PHE A 19 0.26 6.06 28.40
N GLN A 20 0.23 5.83 27.09
CA GLN A 20 -0.26 6.80 26.12
C GLN A 20 -1.73 6.51 25.79
N SER A 21 -2.61 7.48 26.06
CA SER A 21 -4.05 7.36 25.80
C SER A 21 -4.49 7.89 24.43
N ILE A 22 -3.55 8.44 23.66
CA ILE A 22 -3.80 9.08 22.36
C ILE A 22 -2.94 8.37 21.33
N VAL A 23 -3.59 7.79 20.33
CA VAL A 23 -2.92 7.21 19.15
C VAL A 23 -2.73 8.32 18.11
N HIS A 24 -1.50 8.57 17.72
CA HIS A 24 -1.14 9.49 16.64
C HIS A 24 -1.10 8.78 15.28
N GLU A 25 -1.17 9.55 14.19
CA GLU A 25 -1.14 9.03 12.81
C GLU A 25 0.04 8.08 12.53
N SER A 26 1.22 8.39 13.07
CA SER A 26 2.42 7.56 12.89
C SER A 26 2.31 6.18 13.55
N GLU A 27 1.43 6.03 14.53
CA GLU A 27 1.27 4.81 15.33
C GLU A 27 0.29 3.82 14.71
N ILE A 28 -0.53 4.26 13.76
CA ILE A 28 -1.42 3.39 12.96
C ILE A 28 -0.62 2.30 12.25
N TRP A 29 0.64 2.58 11.93
CA TRP A 29 1.51 1.68 11.19
C TRP A 29 2.31 0.73 12.07
N LYS A 30 2.14 0.75 13.40
CA LYS A 30 2.81 -0.15 14.35
C LYS A 30 1.83 -1.19 14.88
N PRO A 31 2.27 -2.37 15.39
CA PRO A 31 1.39 -3.35 16.02
C PRO A 31 0.88 -2.81 17.35
N ASP A 32 -0.37 -3.11 17.71
CA ASP A 32 -0.91 -2.74 19.02
C ASP A 32 -0.93 -3.94 19.96
N PRO A 33 0.03 -4.06 20.90
CA PRO A 33 0.06 -5.18 21.83
C PRO A 33 -1.04 -5.10 22.91
N TYR A 34 -1.79 -3.99 23.00
CA TYR A 34 -2.80 -3.76 24.04
C TYR A 34 -4.23 -3.71 23.49
N ASP A 35 -4.44 -4.11 22.24
CA ASP A 35 -5.77 -4.15 21.65
C ASP A 35 -6.68 -5.15 22.38
N VAL A 36 -7.92 -4.73 22.66
CA VAL A 36 -8.93 -5.57 23.32
C VAL A 36 -10.11 -5.75 22.37
N GLU A 37 -10.28 -6.97 21.86
CA GLU A 37 -11.25 -7.30 20.82
C GLU A 37 -12.71 -6.95 21.18
N SER A 38 -13.06 -7.02 22.48
CA SER A 38 -14.41 -6.66 22.94
C SER A 38 -14.72 -5.16 22.82
N ILE A 39 -13.70 -4.30 22.73
CA ILE A 39 -13.87 -2.86 22.59
C ILE A 39 -14.24 -2.55 21.13
N HIS A 40 -15.35 -1.85 20.94
CA HIS A 40 -15.95 -1.53 19.64
C HIS A 40 -16.29 -2.75 18.77
N SER A 41 -16.66 -3.88 19.39
CA SER A 41 -17.00 -5.13 18.70
C SER A 41 -17.94 -4.93 17.51
N HIS A 42 -18.99 -4.13 17.67
CA HIS A 42 -19.93 -3.85 16.58
C HIS A 42 -19.28 -3.18 15.35
N ALA A 43 -18.34 -2.25 15.55
CA ALA A 43 -17.64 -1.61 14.43
C ALA A 43 -16.73 -2.59 13.70
N ARG A 44 -16.06 -3.49 14.45
CA ARG A 44 -15.23 -4.57 13.91
C ARG A 44 -16.06 -5.54 13.08
N GLU A 45 -17.21 -5.98 13.60
CA GLU A 45 -18.14 -6.86 12.89
C GLU A 45 -18.64 -6.26 11.57
N VAL A 46 -18.96 -4.95 11.58
CA VAL A 46 -19.40 -4.25 10.36
C VAL A 46 -18.26 -4.17 9.33
N PHE A 47 -17.04 -3.86 9.76
CA PHE A 47 -15.87 -3.82 8.89
C PHE A 47 -15.61 -5.18 8.23
N GLU A 48 -15.57 -6.26 9.03
CA GLU A 48 -15.39 -7.63 8.55
C GLU A 48 -16.49 -8.04 7.57
N ARG A 49 -17.75 -7.73 7.88
CA ARG A 49 -18.87 -8.02 6.97
C ARG A 49 -18.71 -7.31 5.63
N LEU A 50 -18.29 -6.05 5.62
CA LEU A 50 -18.08 -5.29 4.38
C LEU A 50 -16.93 -5.86 3.56
N LEU A 51 -15.82 -6.25 4.20
CA LEU A 51 -14.70 -6.90 3.51
C LEU A 51 -15.14 -8.21 2.84
N ASN A 52 -15.89 -9.05 3.57
CA ASN A 52 -16.39 -10.32 3.03
C ASN A 52 -17.37 -10.09 1.86
N GLN A 53 -18.27 -9.11 1.95
CA GLN A 53 -19.18 -8.76 0.85
C GLN A 53 -18.43 -8.32 -0.41
N ILE A 54 -17.39 -7.50 -0.29
CA ILE A 54 -16.59 -7.05 -1.44
C ILE A 54 -15.94 -8.24 -2.15
N LYS A 55 -15.47 -9.23 -1.39
CA LYS A 55 -14.85 -10.45 -1.93
C LYS A 55 -15.85 -11.37 -2.63
N ASP A 56 -17.01 -11.59 -2.01
CA ASP A 56 -18.05 -12.49 -2.53
C ASP A 56 -18.72 -11.93 -3.79
N GLU A 57 -18.95 -10.61 -3.86
CA GLU A 57 -19.69 -9.98 -4.95
C GLU A 57 -18.89 -9.85 -6.27
N ARG A 58 -17.67 -10.43 -6.37
CA ARG A 58 -16.77 -10.34 -7.54
C ARG A 58 -16.80 -8.94 -8.17
N ALA A 59 -16.37 -7.94 -7.40
CA ALA A 59 -16.12 -6.56 -7.83
C ALA A 59 -17.19 -5.93 -8.76
N GLY A 60 -18.33 -5.55 -8.19
CA GLY A 60 -19.33 -4.69 -8.85
C GLY A 60 -19.38 -3.25 -8.34
N THR A 61 -19.15 -3.03 -7.04
CA THR A 61 -19.32 -1.72 -6.38
C THR A 61 -18.39 -1.54 -5.20
N GLY A 62 -17.73 -0.38 -5.10
CA GLY A 62 -17.08 0.04 -3.85
C GLY A 62 -18.10 0.19 -2.72
N LYS A 63 -17.66 0.02 -1.47
CA LYS A 63 -18.49 0.25 -0.29
C LYS A 63 -17.97 1.47 0.46
N ILE A 64 -18.88 2.31 0.94
CA ILE A 64 -18.57 3.44 1.81
C ILE A 64 -19.13 3.13 3.19
N TRP A 65 -18.30 3.29 4.22
CA TRP A 65 -18.69 3.11 5.60
C TRP A 65 -18.35 4.37 6.40
N LEU A 66 -19.32 4.83 7.18
CA LEU A 66 -19.18 6.02 8.04
C LEU A 66 -19.12 5.57 9.50
N LEU A 67 -17.94 5.70 10.10
CA LEU A 67 -17.73 5.47 11.53
C LEU A 67 -17.94 6.78 12.30
N LYS A 68 -18.95 6.81 13.17
CA LYS A 68 -19.24 7.96 14.05
C LYS A 68 -18.84 7.64 15.48
N GLY A 69 -18.19 8.58 16.13
CA GLY A 69 -17.84 8.50 17.54
C GLY A 69 -17.42 9.86 18.07
N GLU A 70 -17.59 10.06 19.37
CA GLU A 70 -17.15 11.28 20.05
C GLU A 70 -15.63 11.47 19.95
N SER A 71 -15.14 12.67 20.25
CA SER A 71 -13.70 12.91 20.36
C SER A 71 -13.12 12.05 21.49
N GLY A 72 -11.99 11.39 21.25
CA GLY A 72 -11.40 10.46 22.21
C GLY A 72 -12.08 9.08 22.30
N ALA A 73 -13.11 8.79 21.50
CA ALA A 73 -13.81 7.50 21.51
C ALA A 73 -13.01 6.33 20.87
N GLY A 74 -11.70 6.47 20.64
CA GLY A 74 -10.87 5.39 20.08
C GLY A 74 -10.99 5.18 18.56
N LYS A 75 -11.46 6.15 17.78
CA LYS A 75 -11.60 6.02 16.31
C LYS A 75 -10.26 5.74 15.61
N THR A 76 -9.22 6.50 15.95
CA THR A 76 -7.88 6.33 15.37
C THR A 76 -7.26 4.98 15.79
N HIS A 77 -7.52 4.53 17.03
CA HIS A 77 -7.18 3.17 17.46
C HIS A 77 -7.85 2.11 16.59
N LEU A 78 -9.15 2.27 16.28
CA LEU A 78 -9.85 1.36 15.38
C LEU A 78 -9.23 1.32 13.97
N MET A 79 -8.71 2.44 13.45
CA MET A 79 -8.06 2.44 12.14
C MET A 79 -6.80 1.58 12.13
N ARG A 80 -6.01 1.63 13.22
CA ARG A 80 -4.86 0.74 13.43
C ARG A 80 -5.30 -0.73 13.45
N VAL A 81 -6.36 -1.05 14.18
CA VAL A 81 -6.95 -2.41 14.24
C VAL A 81 -7.36 -2.89 12.85
N PHE A 82 -8.11 -2.09 12.09
CA PHE A 82 -8.57 -2.46 10.77
C PHE A 82 -7.42 -2.65 9.79
N ARG A 83 -6.38 -1.81 9.85
CA ARG A 83 -5.15 -1.99 9.09
C ARG A 83 -4.49 -3.34 9.43
N ASN A 84 -4.22 -3.59 10.71
CA ASN A 84 -3.58 -4.82 11.19
C ASN A 84 -4.33 -6.04 10.64
N ARG A 85 -5.65 -6.04 10.85
CA ARG A 85 -6.51 -7.14 10.44
C ARG A 85 -6.48 -7.37 8.93
N LEU A 86 -6.56 -6.29 8.14
CA LEU A 86 -6.54 -6.36 6.68
C LEU A 86 -5.20 -6.89 6.14
N HIS A 87 -4.08 -6.46 6.74
CA HIS A 87 -2.73 -6.84 6.30
C HIS A 87 -2.32 -8.24 6.79
N GLU A 88 -2.60 -8.58 8.05
CA GLU A 88 -2.31 -9.90 8.62
C GLU A 88 -3.05 -11.03 7.91
N THR A 89 -4.29 -10.78 7.47
CA THR A 89 -5.07 -11.74 6.69
C THR A 89 -4.69 -11.76 5.20
N GLY A 90 -3.86 -10.81 4.75
CA GLY A 90 -3.53 -10.62 3.34
C GLY A 90 -4.73 -10.22 2.48
N TYR A 91 -5.77 -9.63 3.09
CA TYR A 91 -7.04 -9.35 2.42
C TYR A 91 -7.03 -8.08 1.58
N GLY A 92 -5.99 -7.25 1.72
CA GLY A 92 -5.89 -6.03 0.94
C GLY A 92 -4.84 -5.06 1.44
N TYR A 93 -5.04 -3.80 1.08
CA TYR A 93 -4.15 -2.68 1.36
C TYR A 93 -4.92 -1.56 2.04
N PHE A 94 -4.24 -0.84 2.93
CA PHE A 94 -4.86 0.18 3.76
C PHE A 94 -4.17 1.51 3.47
N SER A 95 -4.96 2.55 3.29
CA SER A 95 -4.51 3.92 3.12
C SER A 95 -5.18 4.77 4.19
N TYR A 96 -4.37 5.51 4.95
CA TYR A 96 -4.86 6.41 5.99
C TYR A 96 -4.59 7.85 5.59
N MET A 97 -5.58 8.72 5.78
CA MET A 97 -5.44 10.15 5.56
C MET A 97 -6.34 10.97 6.48
N GLN A 98 -5.88 12.16 6.81
CA GLN A 98 -6.65 13.17 7.54
C GLN A 98 -7.49 14.00 6.56
N MET A 99 -8.70 14.39 6.95
CA MET A 99 -9.43 15.39 6.19
C MET A 99 -8.69 16.72 6.22
N THR A 100 -8.55 17.34 5.06
CA THR A 100 -7.93 18.66 4.91
C THR A 100 -8.75 19.51 3.97
N SER A 101 -8.95 20.78 4.32
CA SER A 101 -9.55 21.80 3.47
C SER A 101 -8.51 22.64 2.72
N ALA A 102 -7.21 22.37 2.94
CA ALA A 102 -6.12 23.16 2.38
C ALA A 102 -5.75 22.75 0.95
N GLU A 103 -6.20 21.58 0.49
CA GLU A 103 -5.82 21.01 -0.81
C GLU A 103 -6.91 21.31 -1.86
N SER A 104 -6.53 21.96 -2.95
CA SER A 104 -7.44 22.28 -4.05
C SER A 104 -7.66 21.11 -5.01
N ASN A 105 -6.69 20.19 -5.13
CA ASN A 105 -6.80 18.96 -5.92
C ASN A 105 -6.85 17.73 -4.99
N TYR A 106 -8.07 17.35 -4.61
CA TYR A 106 -8.30 16.26 -3.67
C TYR A 106 -7.89 14.86 -4.19
N PRO A 107 -8.09 14.51 -5.47
CA PRO A 107 -7.56 13.26 -6.03
C PRO A 107 -6.03 13.13 -5.87
N ARG A 108 -5.28 14.21 -6.12
CA ARG A 108 -3.83 14.24 -5.92
C ARG A 108 -3.45 14.05 -4.46
N TYR A 109 -4.20 14.66 -3.54
CA TYR A 109 -4.04 14.45 -2.11
C TYR A 109 -4.25 12.97 -1.72
N ILE A 110 -5.37 12.36 -2.13
CA ILE A 110 -5.68 10.95 -1.84
C ILE A 110 -4.61 10.02 -2.41
N LEU A 111 -4.16 10.26 -3.64
CA LEU A 111 -3.10 9.47 -4.27
C LEU A 111 -1.80 9.55 -3.46
N ARG A 112 -1.36 10.77 -3.08
CA ARG A 112 -0.15 10.97 -2.28
C ARG A 112 -0.24 10.19 -0.97
N GLN A 113 -1.32 10.34 -0.20
CA GLN A 113 -1.48 9.64 1.08
C GLN A 113 -1.57 8.12 0.90
N THR A 114 -2.15 7.66 -0.20
CA THR A 114 -2.20 6.24 -0.55
C THR A 114 -0.83 5.68 -0.86
N LEU A 115 -0.01 6.39 -1.62
CA LEU A 115 1.37 5.97 -1.89
C LEU A 115 2.22 6.01 -0.62
N ASP A 116 2.10 7.07 0.17
CA ASP A 116 2.83 7.19 1.44
C ASP A 116 2.44 6.07 2.42
N SER A 117 1.18 5.63 2.39
CA SER A 117 0.68 4.46 3.12
C SER A 117 1.24 3.14 2.56
N LEU A 118 1.32 2.99 1.23
CA LEU A 118 1.91 1.82 0.57
C LEU A 118 3.44 1.73 0.73
N GLU A 119 4.11 2.85 1.03
CA GLU A 119 5.53 2.88 1.41
C GLU A 119 5.76 2.48 2.88
N LYS A 120 4.70 2.35 3.69
CA LYS A 120 4.82 1.81 5.05
C LYS A 120 4.99 0.30 5.04
N PRO A 121 5.59 -0.27 6.11
CA PRO A 121 5.56 -1.71 6.39
C PRO A 121 4.17 -2.31 6.17
N TYR A 122 4.08 -3.34 5.33
CA TYR A 122 2.81 -4.06 5.10
C TYR A 122 2.46 -4.90 6.32
N VAL A 123 3.40 -5.70 6.82
CA VAL A 123 3.32 -6.37 8.12
C VAL A 123 4.62 -6.07 8.86
N ASP A 124 4.51 -5.85 10.17
CA ASP A 124 5.67 -5.64 11.03
C ASP A 124 6.42 -6.98 11.22
N ASP A 125 7.51 -7.13 10.49
CA ASP A 125 8.43 -8.26 10.61
C ASP A 125 9.74 -7.80 11.29
N PRO A 126 10.16 -8.42 12.42
CA PRO A 126 11.43 -8.13 13.07
C PRO A 126 12.68 -8.27 12.18
N THR A 127 12.58 -9.04 11.09
CA THR A 127 13.69 -9.31 10.16
C THR A 127 13.78 -8.34 8.98
N GLY A 128 12.82 -7.41 8.87
CA GLY A 128 12.74 -6.40 7.81
C GLY A 128 11.37 -6.44 7.14
N SER A 129 10.60 -5.37 7.30
CA SER A 129 9.25 -5.31 6.76
C SER A 129 9.23 -4.88 5.28
N VAL A 130 8.53 -5.67 4.48
CA VAL A 130 8.26 -5.37 3.07
C VAL A 130 7.19 -4.29 3.00
N THR A 131 7.40 -3.25 2.20
CA THR A 131 6.37 -2.22 2.01
C THR A 131 5.20 -2.76 1.19
N GLY A 132 4.02 -2.15 1.32
CA GLY A 132 2.87 -2.52 0.49
C GLY A 132 3.15 -2.45 -1.02
N LEU A 133 3.88 -1.41 -1.44
CA LEU A 133 4.26 -1.24 -2.85
C LEU A 133 5.24 -2.33 -3.33
N MET A 134 6.22 -2.68 -2.50
CA MET A 134 7.15 -3.78 -2.82
C MET A 134 6.44 -5.13 -2.81
N ARG A 135 5.44 -5.34 -1.92
CA ARG A 135 4.59 -6.54 -1.94
C ARG A 135 3.83 -6.66 -3.27
N LEU A 136 3.23 -5.58 -3.77
CA LEU A 136 2.55 -5.57 -5.08
C LEU A 136 3.52 -5.90 -6.22
N SER A 137 4.69 -5.26 -6.20
CA SER A 137 5.72 -5.48 -7.20
C SER A 137 6.24 -6.93 -7.19
N ARG A 138 6.40 -7.54 -6.01
CA ARG A 138 6.77 -8.96 -5.86
C ARG A 138 5.69 -9.90 -6.38
N ALA A 139 4.43 -9.66 -6.01
CA ALA A 139 3.30 -10.46 -6.52
C ALA A 139 3.25 -10.45 -8.06
N LEU A 140 3.57 -9.31 -8.68
CA LEU A 140 3.61 -9.17 -10.13
C LEU A 140 4.67 -10.04 -10.79
N VAL A 141 5.90 -10.10 -10.25
CA VAL A 141 6.96 -10.97 -10.78
C VAL A 141 6.82 -12.44 -10.38
N GLU A 142 5.91 -12.73 -9.45
CA GLU A 142 5.55 -14.09 -9.08
C GLU A 142 4.47 -14.70 -9.98
N GLU A 143 3.82 -13.92 -10.86
CA GLU A 143 2.84 -14.38 -11.85
C GLU A 143 3.48 -15.29 -12.90
N ARG A 144 3.47 -16.60 -12.64
CA ARG A 144 4.18 -17.61 -13.46
C ARG A 144 3.63 -17.81 -14.86
N ARG A 145 2.42 -17.31 -15.15
CA ARG A 145 1.87 -17.33 -16.52
C ARG A 145 2.55 -16.31 -17.43
N ALA A 146 3.12 -15.25 -16.86
CA ALA A 146 3.82 -14.20 -17.60
C ALA A 146 5.32 -14.15 -17.32
N VAL A 147 5.75 -14.38 -16.07
CA VAL A 147 7.13 -14.20 -15.61
C VAL A 147 7.71 -15.52 -15.09
N SER A 148 8.69 -16.08 -15.81
CA SER A 148 9.41 -17.27 -15.36
C SER A 148 10.33 -16.97 -14.17
N ARG A 149 10.75 -18.00 -13.42
CA ARG A 149 11.71 -17.83 -12.31
C ARG A 149 13.06 -17.27 -12.77
N GLN A 150 13.50 -17.66 -13.96
CA GLN A 150 14.74 -17.14 -14.55
C GLN A 150 14.61 -15.67 -14.91
N GLU A 151 13.44 -15.25 -15.41
CA GLU A 151 13.17 -13.85 -15.72
C GLU A 151 13.08 -12.99 -14.46
N GLN A 152 12.41 -13.49 -13.41
CA GLN A 152 12.39 -12.83 -12.10
C GLN A 152 13.81 -12.65 -11.57
N GLN A 153 14.62 -13.72 -11.55
CA GLN A 153 16.00 -13.64 -11.08
C GLN A 153 16.83 -12.68 -11.93
N LYS A 154 16.68 -12.71 -13.26
CA LYS A 154 17.34 -11.76 -14.16
C LYS A 154 16.96 -10.32 -13.81
N LEU A 155 15.67 -10.05 -13.59
CA LEU A 155 15.21 -8.70 -13.26
C LEU A 155 15.84 -8.19 -11.96
N CYS A 156 15.91 -9.02 -10.93
CA CYS A 156 16.38 -8.61 -9.60
C CYS A 156 17.91 -8.56 -9.49
N GLU A 157 18.61 -9.55 -10.06
CA GLU A 157 20.01 -9.83 -9.70
C GLU A 157 21.00 -9.59 -10.84
N ALA A 158 20.55 -9.57 -12.10
CA ALA A 158 21.48 -9.43 -13.22
C ALA A 158 22.01 -7.99 -13.32
N GLU A 159 23.32 -7.87 -13.56
CA GLU A 159 23.93 -6.64 -14.01
C GLU A 159 23.48 -6.38 -15.46
N MET A 160 22.69 -5.32 -15.63
CA MET A 160 22.13 -4.92 -16.92
C MET A 160 22.34 -3.41 -17.07
N GLY A 161 22.66 -2.97 -18.29
CA GLY A 161 22.63 -1.54 -18.60
C GLY A 161 21.19 -1.01 -18.55
N ILE A 162 21.04 0.32 -18.40
CA ILE A 162 19.72 0.98 -18.32
C ILE A 162 18.80 0.54 -19.48
N ASP A 163 19.31 0.57 -20.71
CA ASP A 163 18.54 0.18 -21.90
C ASP A 163 18.11 -1.30 -21.87
N GLU A 164 18.98 -2.20 -21.39
CA GLU A 164 18.65 -3.62 -21.26
C GLU A 164 17.58 -3.84 -20.18
N VAL A 165 17.65 -3.13 -19.05
CA VAL A 165 16.59 -3.18 -18.01
C VAL A 165 15.26 -2.72 -18.59
N ILE A 166 15.25 -1.62 -19.33
CA ILE A 166 14.04 -1.06 -19.95
C ILE A 166 13.43 -2.03 -20.95
N GLU A 167 14.22 -2.55 -21.89
CA GLU A 167 13.76 -3.54 -22.86
C GLU A 167 13.19 -4.79 -22.17
N PHE A 168 13.85 -5.21 -21.09
CA PHE A 168 13.42 -6.38 -20.33
C PHE A 168 12.11 -6.13 -19.57
N VAL A 169 11.98 -4.99 -18.89
CA VAL A 169 10.72 -4.58 -18.23
C VAL A 169 9.59 -4.42 -19.24
N ASP A 170 9.86 -3.86 -20.42
CA ASP A 170 8.87 -3.73 -21.48
C ASP A 170 8.36 -5.07 -21.99
N LYS A 171 9.26 -6.04 -22.15
CA LYS A 171 8.90 -7.43 -22.50
C LYS A 171 7.99 -8.04 -21.44
N LEU A 172 8.34 -7.93 -20.15
CA LEU A 172 7.57 -8.51 -19.05
C LEU A 172 6.19 -7.83 -18.91
N ALA A 173 6.15 -6.50 -18.99
CA ALA A 173 4.90 -5.74 -18.96
C ALA A 173 3.97 -6.14 -20.12
N TYR A 174 4.52 -6.34 -21.32
CA TYR A 174 3.76 -6.83 -22.47
C TYR A 174 3.17 -8.23 -22.23
N GLN A 175 3.92 -9.15 -21.63
CA GLN A 175 3.42 -10.48 -21.28
C GLN A 175 2.28 -10.40 -20.24
N LEU A 176 2.41 -9.53 -19.24
CA LEU A 176 1.39 -9.34 -18.20
C LEU A 176 0.08 -8.76 -18.75
N VAL A 177 0.14 -7.72 -19.60
CA VAL A 177 -1.06 -7.10 -20.19
C VAL A 177 -1.88 -8.08 -21.04
N ASN A 178 -1.23 -9.11 -21.59
CA ASN A 178 -1.92 -10.14 -22.39
C ASN A 178 -2.71 -11.15 -21.55
N LEU A 179 -2.55 -11.16 -20.22
CA LEU A 179 -3.39 -11.94 -19.32
C LEU A 179 -4.71 -11.23 -19.07
N GLU A 180 -5.81 -11.99 -19.05
CA GLU A 180 -7.18 -11.45 -18.91
C GLU A 180 -7.36 -10.58 -17.66
N GLU A 181 -6.70 -10.95 -16.57
CA GLU A 181 -6.78 -10.28 -15.26
C GLU A 181 -6.22 -8.86 -15.29
N TYR A 182 -5.22 -8.59 -16.15
CA TYR A 182 -4.51 -7.31 -16.21
C TYR A 182 -4.97 -6.43 -17.36
N LYS A 183 -5.94 -6.86 -18.17
CA LYS A 183 -6.45 -6.07 -19.32
C LYS A 183 -6.94 -4.67 -18.98
N LYS A 184 -7.39 -4.46 -17.74
CA LYS A 184 -7.86 -3.16 -17.23
C LYS A 184 -6.77 -2.35 -16.53
N VAL A 185 -5.59 -2.93 -16.34
CA VAL A 185 -4.46 -2.28 -15.69
C VAL A 185 -3.63 -1.59 -16.76
N ASP A 186 -3.26 -0.33 -16.50
CA ASP A 186 -2.40 0.43 -17.37
C ASP A 186 -1.00 -0.21 -17.48
N ARG A 187 -0.47 -0.30 -18.71
CA ARG A 187 0.83 -0.93 -18.96
C ARG A 187 1.97 -0.20 -18.25
N ASP A 188 1.94 1.12 -18.20
CA ASP A 188 2.98 1.92 -17.57
C ASP A 188 2.94 1.79 -16.05
N LEU A 189 1.76 1.56 -15.45
CA LEU A 189 1.67 1.16 -14.04
C LEU A 189 2.35 -0.21 -13.79
N LEU A 190 2.18 -1.18 -14.69
CA LEU A 190 2.87 -2.48 -14.58
C LEU A 190 4.40 -2.30 -14.71
N ARG A 191 4.85 -1.50 -15.69
CA ARG A 191 6.28 -1.17 -15.86
C ARG A 191 6.85 -0.50 -14.61
N ALA A 192 6.15 0.49 -14.05
CA ALA A 192 6.54 1.18 -12.83
C ALA A 192 6.78 0.18 -11.69
N LEU A 193 5.86 -0.76 -11.46
CA LEU A 193 6.06 -1.78 -10.43
C LEU A 193 7.19 -2.74 -10.76
N LEU A 194 7.38 -3.14 -12.02
CA LEU A 194 8.50 -4.01 -12.40
C LEU A 194 9.86 -3.34 -12.16
N PHE A 195 9.99 -2.04 -12.44
CA PHE A 195 11.21 -1.28 -12.15
C PHE A 195 11.55 -1.25 -10.64
N LEU A 196 10.57 -1.33 -9.75
CA LEU A 196 10.82 -1.42 -8.29
C LEU A 196 11.53 -2.70 -7.86
N GLN A 197 11.58 -3.74 -8.70
CA GLN A 197 12.34 -4.95 -8.40
C GLN A 197 13.86 -4.73 -8.52
N ARG A 198 14.29 -3.62 -9.12
CA ARG A 198 15.70 -3.20 -9.13
C ARG A 198 16.06 -2.55 -7.80
N ASP A 199 17.15 -2.99 -7.19
CA ASP A 199 17.72 -2.37 -5.98
C ASP A 199 18.62 -1.18 -6.35
N GLU A 200 18.11 -0.28 -7.18
CA GLU A 200 18.81 0.88 -7.72
C GLU A 200 18.01 2.14 -7.39
N VAL A 201 18.67 3.13 -6.78
CA VAL A 201 18.03 4.33 -6.23
C VAL A 201 17.38 5.17 -7.32
N GLU A 202 17.99 5.21 -8.50
CA GLU A 202 17.55 5.98 -9.66
C GLU A 202 16.22 5.44 -10.21
N PHE A 203 16.09 4.12 -10.37
CA PHE A 203 14.82 3.51 -10.76
C PHE A 203 13.74 3.80 -9.72
N LYS A 204 14.03 3.54 -8.43
CA LYS A 204 13.05 3.77 -7.35
C LYS A 204 12.59 5.23 -7.28
N SER A 205 13.52 6.19 -7.31
CA SER A 205 13.21 7.62 -7.23
C SER A 205 12.32 8.07 -8.40
N ASN A 206 12.65 7.66 -9.62
CA ASN A 206 11.90 8.07 -10.81
C ASN A 206 10.55 7.35 -10.93
N VAL A 207 10.45 6.10 -10.49
CA VAL A 207 9.16 5.41 -10.33
C VAL A 207 8.27 6.15 -9.32
N MET A 208 8.81 6.58 -8.19
CA MET A 208 8.01 7.30 -7.19
C MET A 208 7.50 8.65 -7.71
N LYS A 209 8.30 9.40 -8.49
CA LYS A 209 7.83 10.61 -9.16
C LYS A 209 6.68 10.31 -10.13
N TYR A 210 6.81 9.25 -10.92
CA TYR A 210 5.76 8.80 -11.84
C TYR A 210 4.47 8.44 -11.10
N LEU A 211 4.59 7.61 -10.05
CA LEU A 211 3.44 7.20 -9.26
C LEU A 211 2.79 8.39 -8.52
N ARG A 212 3.54 9.43 -8.16
CA ARG A 212 2.98 10.65 -7.54
C ARG A 212 2.38 11.64 -8.55
N CYS A 213 2.37 11.30 -9.84
CA CYS A 213 1.95 12.19 -10.91
C CYS A 213 2.73 13.53 -10.88
N GLU A 214 4.02 13.47 -10.51
CA GLU A 214 4.91 14.62 -10.51
C GLU A 214 5.43 14.88 -11.92
N ASP A 215 5.89 16.11 -12.18
CA ASP A 215 6.60 16.41 -13.42
C ASP A 215 7.99 15.74 -13.38
N ILE A 216 8.35 15.07 -14.47
CA ILE A 216 9.58 14.30 -14.58
C ILE A 216 10.40 14.85 -15.73
N SER A 217 11.61 15.31 -15.41
CA SER A 217 12.54 15.82 -16.42
C SER A 217 12.82 14.76 -17.49
N GLU A 218 13.13 15.18 -18.71
CA GLU A 218 13.45 14.25 -19.80
C GLU A 218 14.62 13.31 -19.44
N ARG A 219 15.63 13.85 -18.74
CA ARG A 219 16.77 13.08 -18.23
C ARG A 219 16.32 11.98 -17.25
N ASP A 220 15.41 12.30 -16.34
CA ASP A 220 14.89 11.35 -15.35
C ASP A 220 13.99 10.29 -16.01
N ARG A 221 13.24 10.67 -17.04
CA ARG A 221 12.39 9.74 -17.81
C ARG A 221 13.20 8.67 -18.54
N GLN A 222 14.48 8.89 -18.82
CA GLN A 222 15.36 7.86 -19.39
C GLN A 222 15.44 6.61 -18.51
N TRP A 223 15.42 6.77 -17.18
CA TRP A 223 15.47 5.65 -16.24
C TRP A 223 14.23 4.77 -16.25
N ILE A 224 13.10 5.28 -16.70
CA ILE A 224 11.81 4.56 -16.71
C ILE A 224 11.33 4.35 -18.15
N GLY A 225 12.25 4.21 -19.11
CA GLY A 225 11.90 3.87 -20.49
C GLY A 225 11.01 4.91 -21.17
N MET A 226 11.27 6.19 -20.90
CA MET A 226 10.56 7.34 -21.46
C MET A 226 9.05 7.32 -21.21
N MET A 227 8.61 6.71 -20.09
CA MET A 227 7.22 6.73 -19.65
C MET A 227 6.66 8.16 -19.67
N PRO A 228 5.42 8.35 -20.17
CA PRO A 228 4.80 9.67 -20.23
C PRO A 228 4.61 10.23 -18.82
N ALA A 229 4.87 11.53 -18.65
CA ALA A 229 4.58 12.19 -17.39
C ALA A 229 3.07 12.29 -17.19
N LEU A 230 2.61 12.00 -15.98
CA LEU A 230 1.20 12.06 -15.59
C LEU A 230 0.91 13.43 -14.98
N THR A 231 0.72 14.45 -15.82
CA THR A 231 0.57 15.85 -15.38
C THR A 231 -0.83 16.41 -15.58
N ALA A 232 -1.76 15.66 -16.18
CA ALA A 232 -3.14 16.11 -16.33
C ALA A 232 -3.87 16.07 -14.97
N ASP A 233 -4.91 16.91 -14.83
CA ASP A 233 -5.66 17.04 -13.58
C ASP A 233 -6.38 15.73 -13.17
N ASP A 234 -6.74 14.89 -14.14
CA ASP A 234 -7.44 13.62 -13.93
C ASP A 234 -6.51 12.41 -13.76
N ASP A 235 -5.21 12.56 -14.01
CA ASP A 235 -4.24 11.48 -13.89
C ASP A 235 -4.16 10.89 -12.46
N PRO A 236 -4.19 11.68 -11.36
CA PRO A 236 -4.16 11.11 -10.03
C PRO A 236 -5.33 10.16 -9.75
N GLN A 237 -6.51 10.51 -10.24
CA GLN A 237 -7.70 9.67 -10.10
C GLN A 237 -7.57 8.38 -10.94
N ARG A 238 -7.09 8.48 -12.18
CA ARG A 238 -6.84 7.32 -13.04
C ARG A 238 -5.82 6.38 -12.43
N LEU A 239 -4.73 6.91 -11.90
CA LEU A 239 -3.68 6.09 -11.29
C LEU A 239 -4.17 5.40 -10.01
N LEU A 240 -4.96 6.10 -9.18
CA LEU A 240 -5.59 5.50 -8.01
C LEU A 240 -6.55 4.35 -8.39
N GLN A 241 -7.33 4.52 -9.46
CA GLN A 241 -8.16 3.44 -10.02
C GLN A 241 -7.31 2.27 -10.55
N GLY A 242 -6.21 2.58 -11.23
CA GLY A 242 -5.24 1.60 -11.72
C GLY A 242 -4.65 0.76 -10.59
N LEU A 243 -4.25 1.40 -9.49
CA LEU A 243 -3.77 0.72 -8.28
C LEU A 243 -4.85 -0.20 -7.70
N GLY A 244 -6.09 0.26 -7.59
CA GLY A 244 -7.21 -0.57 -7.14
C GLY A 244 -7.46 -1.79 -8.05
N CYS A 245 -7.43 -1.59 -9.38
CA CYS A 245 -7.57 -2.68 -10.35
C CYS A 245 -6.42 -3.69 -10.25
N LEU A 246 -5.20 -3.21 -10.05
CA LEU A 246 -4.01 -4.04 -9.93
C LEU A 246 -4.01 -4.87 -8.63
N ILE A 247 -4.35 -4.24 -7.50
CA ILE A 247 -4.53 -4.93 -6.21
C ILE A 247 -5.56 -6.06 -6.33
N TRP A 248 -6.67 -5.80 -7.03
CA TRP A 248 -7.69 -6.81 -7.28
C TRP A 248 -7.19 -7.93 -8.20
N ALA A 249 -6.48 -7.58 -9.29
CA ALA A 249 -5.96 -8.55 -10.25
C ALA A 249 -4.92 -9.50 -9.65
N LEU A 250 -4.08 -9.01 -8.73
CA LEU A 250 -3.01 -9.78 -8.10
C LEU A 250 -3.50 -10.67 -6.96
N ASP A 251 -4.23 -10.09 -6.01
CA ASP A 251 -4.51 -10.75 -4.72
C ASP A 251 -6.01 -11.03 -4.49
N ALA A 252 -6.89 -10.66 -5.43
CA ALA A 252 -8.30 -10.38 -5.12
C ALA A 252 -8.44 -9.48 -3.88
N GLY A 253 -7.47 -8.57 -3.73
CA GLY A 253 -7.31 -7.71 -2.56
C GLY A 253 -8.25 -6.52 -2.60
N VAL A 254 -8.55 -5.98 -1.42
CA VAL A 254 -9.35 -4.76 -1.27
C VAL A 254 -8.44 -3.57 -0.97
N LEU A 255 -8.60 -2.46 -1.70
CA LEU A 255 -7.98 -1.19 -1.33
C LEU A 255 -8.93 -0.41 -0.41
N VAL A 256 -8.57 -0.29 0.86
CA VAL A 256 -9.33 0.48 1.86
C VAL A 256 -8.74 1.88 1.97
N LEU A 257 -9.54 2.89 1.64
CA LEU A 257 -9.19 4.31 1.83
C LEU A 257 -9.92 4.83 3.08
N CYS A 258 -9.14 5.15 4.12
CA CYS A 258 -9.65 5.69 5.37
C CYS A 258 -9.42 7.19 5.44
N LEU A 259 -10.50 7.96 5.52
CA LEU A 259 -10.50 9.40 5.76
C LEU A 259 -10.97 9.69 7.19
N ASP A 260 -10.07 10.19 8.03
CA ASP A 260 -10.34 10.53 9.44
C ASP A 260 -10.48 12.04 9.64
N GLN A 261 -11.34 12.46 10.57
CA GLN A 261 -11.71 13.87 10.82
C GLN A 261 -11.58 14.25 12.29
#